data_AF-A0A9P0L938-F1
#
_entry.id   AF-A0A9P0L938-F1
#
_cell.length_a   1.000
_cell.length_b   1.000
_cell.length_c   1.000
_cell.angle_alpha   90.00
_cell.angle_beta   90.00
_cell.angle_gamma   90.00
#
_symmetry.space_group_name_H-M   'P 1'
#
loop_
_entity.id
_entity.type
_entity.pdbx_description
1 polymer ?
#
loop_
_entity_poly.entity_id
_entity_poly.type
_entity_poly.pdbx_seq_one_letter_code
_entity_poly.pdbx_strand_id
1 'polypeptide(L)'
;MPSRAVSSKMSTVLLVRSYWINAAKPFDQVRKQAREKLCQPEGKLVENCANLEGKLLENCADLEGKLLESTAKLEEKFMENTANLKKELEDKIMEKSCELERRILETLEGRIQEVQGKFAALDVKTVDVRQRRFPLKKSSEVGASVGSAGHLRMEPPQFDGTTPWNVYRRQFEAAVNANGWSTTENATALTLALRGDAAAIFQRISPEEQEVYEQLVGYLEMRCGQEVWKSARKIFYLVTEKASYQKPNCEAVWNSSCSFREVLLAEDLRKLEIPKLVCEVDILDWRIIPRLLEEKISE
;
A
#
# COMPACT_ATOMS: atom_id res chain seq x y z
N MET A 1 61.83 99.30 14.71
CA MET A 1 62.45 98.42 13.68
C MET A 1 62.43 96.96 14.15
N PRO A 2 61.43 96.13 13.76
CA PRO A 2 61.47 94.68 14.01
C PRO A 2 61.21 93.80 12.76
N SER A 3 61.52 94.27 11.54
CA SER A 3 61.13 93.57 10.30
C SER A 3 62.16 92.54 9.78
N ARG A 4 63.44 92.64 10.16
CA ARG A 4 64.51 91.74 9.65
C ARG A 4 64.60 90.37 10.34
N ALA A 5 64.20 90.25 11.61
CA ALA A 5 64.34 89.00 12.37
C ALA A 5 63.29 87.93 12.02
N VAL A 6 62.10 88.35 11.55
CA VAL A 6 61.01 87.44 11.14
C VAL A 6 61.29 86.83 9.76
N SER A 7 61.85 87.62 8.83
CA SER A 7 62.25 87.19 7.49
C SER A 7 63.36 86.13 7.52
N SER A 8 64.35 86.28 8.40
CA SER A 8 65.44 85.31 8.56
C SER A 8 64.93 83.94 9.07
N LYS A 9 64.06 83.93 10.08
CA LYS A 9 63.46 82.70 10.63
C LYS A 9 62.56 81.97 9.62
N MET A 10 61.77 82.69 8.82
CA MET A 10 60.98 82.09 7.72
C MET A 10 61.88 81.45 6.66
N SER A 11 63.01 82.07 6.33
CA SER A 11 63.98 81.53 5.37
C SER A 11 64.61 80.23 5.87
N THR A 12 64.95 80.14 7.16
CA THR A 12 65.48 78.90 7.77
C THR A 12 64.45 77.77 7.76
N VAL A 13 63.18 78.07 8.06
CA VAL A 13 62.08 77.08 8.03
C VAL A 13 61.86 76.53 6.62
N LEU A 14 61.90 77.38 5.60
CA LEU A 14 61.77 76.97 4.19
C LEU A 14 62.96 76.12 3.72
N LEU A 15 64.18 76.46 4.14
CA LEU A 15 65.39 75.68 3.88
C LEU A 15 65.35 74.30 4.56
N VAL A 16 64.94 74.24 5.83
CA VAL A 16 64.78 72.96 6.53
C VAL A 16 63.71 72.11 5.85
N ARG A 17 62.55 72.69 5.48
CA ARG A 17 61.49 71.99 4.77
C ARG A 17 61.93 71.48 3.40
N SER A 18 62.69 72.28 2.63
CA SER A 18 63.21 71.85 1.33
C SER A 18 64.28 70.76 1.46
N TYR A 19 65.10 70.81 2.52
CA TYR A 19 66.08 69.77 2.84
C TYR A 19 65.39 68.44 3.16
N TRP A 20 64.35 68.45 4.00
CA TRP A 20 63.56 67.25 4.32
C TRP A 20 62.80 66.71 3.09
N ILE A 21 62.22 67.58 2.25
CA ILE A 21 61.57 67.16 1.00
C ILE A 21 62.58 66.50 0.05
N ASN A 22 63.77 67.09 -0.11
CA ASN A 22 64.81 66.50 -0.95
C ASN A 22 65.38 65.19 -0.37
N ALA A 23 65.49 65.09 0.96
CA ALA A 23 65.89 63.87 1.65
C ALA A 23 64.83 62.74 1.57
N ALA A 24 63.55 63.06 1.34
CA ALA A 24 62.47 62.09 1.19
C ALA A 24 62.36 61.47 -0.23
N LYS A 25 62.82 62.18 -1.28
CA LYS A 25 62.75 61.71 -2.68
C LYS A 25 63.36 60.32 -2.92
N PRO A 26 64.54 59.96 -2.35
CA PRO A 26 65.10 58.61 -2.51
C PRO A 26 64.22 57.52 -1.87
N PHE A 27 63.57 57.82 -0.75
CA PHE A 27 62.65 56.90 -0.09
C PHE A 27 61.39 56.67 -0.93
N ASP A 28 60.85 57.71 -1.56
CA ASP A 28 59.72 57.58 -2.49
C ASP A 28 60.07 56.73 -3.72
N GLN A 29 61.28 56.89 -4.25
CA GLN A 29 61.80 56.08 -5.36
C GLN A 29 61.86 54.59 -4.98
N VAL A 30 62.46 54.27 -3.83
CA VAL A 30 62.57 52.89 -3.31
C VAL A 30 61.18 52.32 -3.04
N ARG A 31 60.25 53.10 -2.48
CA ARG A 31 58.88 52.68 -2.23
C ARG A 31 58.12 52.36 -3.52
N LYS A 32 58.30 53.17 -4.57
CA LYS A 32 57.71 52.93 -5.89
C LYS A 32 58.28 51.66 -6.53
N GLN A 33 59.60 51.49 -6.47
CA GLN A 33 60.27 50.32 -7.02
C GLN A 33 59.92 49.02 -6.27
N ALA A 34 59.75 49.10 -4.94
CA ALA A 34 59.26 47.98 -4.13
C ALA A 34 57.81 47.60 -4.47
N ARG A 35 56.93 48.59 -4.69
CA ARG A 35 55.55 48.35 -5.14
C ARG A 35 55.50 47.68 -6.52
N GLU A 36 56.29 48.15 -7.49
CA GLU A 36 56.35 47.54 -8.82
C GLU A 36 56.85 46.09 -8.76
N LYS A 37 57.87 45.82 -7.94
CA LYS A 37 58.39 44.46 -7.72
C LYS A 37 57.41 43.53 -7.00
N LEU A 38 56.53 44.04 -6.14
CA LEU A 38 55.44 43.26 -5.53
C LEU A 38 54.26 43.03 -6.49
N CYS A 39 53.92 44.03 -7.31
CA CYS A 39 52.76 43.97 -8.20
C CYS A 39 52.91 42.91 -9.31
N GLN A 40 54.13 42.67 -9.80
CA GLN A 40 54.39 41.64 -10.82
C GLN A 40 54.08 40.20 -10.38
N PRO A 41 54.60 39.68 -9.25
CA PRO A 41 54.28 38.34 -8.78
C PRO A 41 52.82 38.22 -8.33
N GLU A 42 52.22 39.28 -7.78
CA GLU A 42 50.78 39.29 -7.44
C GLU A 42 49.90 39.09 -8.67
N GLY A 43 50.17 39.80 -9.78
CA GLY A 43 49.44 39.61 -11.03
C GLY A 43 49.55 38.18 -11.59
N LYS A 44 50.76 37.59 -11.56
CA LYS A 44 50.98 36.20 -11.99
C LYS A 44 50.27 35.18 -11.10
N LEU A 45 50.22 35.43 -9.79
CA LEU A 45 49.48 34.59 -8.85
C LEU A 45 47.98 34.62 -9.17
N VAL A 46 47.41 35.80 -9.41
CA VAL A 46 46.00 35.95 -9.78
C VAL A 46 45.69 35.22 -11.09
N GLU A 47 46.54 35.38 -12.11
CA GLU A 47 46.36 34.70 -13.40
C GLU A 47 46.46 33.18 -13.27
N ASN A 48 47.43 32.67 -12.49
CA ASN A 48 47.56 31.24 -12.23
C ASN A 48 46.36 30.69 -11.45
N CYS A 49 45.86 31.41 -10.45
CA CYS A 49 44.64 31.01 -9.73
C CYS A 49 43.44 30.93 -10.67
N ALA A 50 43.21 31.96 -11.50
CA ALA A 50 42.11 31.95 -12.47
C ALA A 50 42.21 30.77 -13.45
N ASN A 51 43.42 30.46 -13.93
CA ASN A 51 43.65 29.32 -14.82
C ASN A 51 43.40 27.96 -14.12
N LEU A 52 43.80 27.82 -12.86
CA LEU A 52 43.55 26.60 -12.08
C LEU A 52 42.06 26.43 -11.77
N GLU A 53 41.37 27.50 -11.41
CA GLU A 53 39.93 27.52 -11.21
C GLU A 53 39.18 27.11 -12.47
N GLY A 54 39.55 27.67 -13.63
CA GLY A 54 38.98 27.29 -14.92
C GLY A 54 39.13 25.80 -15.23
N LYS A 55 40.33 25.24 -15.04
CA LYS A 55 40.60 23.80 -15.23
C LYS A 55 39.82 22.92 -14.25
N LEU A 56 39.66 23.36 -13.00
CA LEU A 56 38.87 22.63 -12.01
C LEU A 56 37.39 22.62 -12.38
N LEU A 57 36.85 23.74 -12.83
CA LEU A 57 35.46 23.83 -13.29
C LEU A 57 35.19 22.95 -14.51
N GLU A 58 36.09 22.96 -15.49
CA GLU A 58 35.98 22.10 -16.68
C GLU A 58 36.01 20.62 -16.31
N ASN A 59 36.96 20.21 -15.46
CA ASN A 59 37.01 18.83 -14.97
C ASN A 59 35.76 18.43 -14.16
N CYS A 60 35.21 19.34 -13.35
CA CYS A 60 33.97 19.09 -12.61
C CYS A 60 32.79 18.87 -13.56
N ALA A 61 32.64 19.75 -14.55
CA ALA A 61 31.57 19.63 -15.56
C ALA A 61 31.68 18.31 -16.35
N ASP A 62 32.89 17.90 -16.73
CA ASP A 62 33.13 16.64 -17.43
C ASP A 62 32.78 15.42 -16.57
N LEU A 63 33.13 15.44 -15.28
CA LEU A 63 32.81 14.36 -14.34
C LEU A 63 31.31 14.29 -14.07
N GLU A 64 30.66 15.43 -13.88
CA GLU A 64 29.20 15.53 -13.74
C GLU A 64 28.48 14.97 -14.97
N GLY A 65 28.94 15.34 -16.18
CA GLY A 65 28.39 14.82 -17.42
C GLY A 65 28.51 13.30 -17.55
N LYS A 66 29.69 12.75 -17.22
CA LYS A 66 29.91 11.28 -17.21
C LYS A 66 29.04 10.57 -16.18
N LEU A 67 28.88 11.15 -14.99
CA LEU A 67 28.02 10.60 -13.96
C LEU A 67 26.56 10.58 -14.43
N LEU A 68 26.04 11.71 -14.94
CA LEU A 68 24.68 11.81 -15.47
C LEU A 68 24.42 10.82 -16.61
N GLU A 69 25.37 10.65 -17.53
CA GLU A 69 25.23 9.67 -18.61
C GLU A 69 25.22 8.24 -18.07
N SER A 70 26.06 7.93 -17.08
CA SER A 70 26.09 6.60 -16.47
C SER A 70 24.83 6.28 -15.67
N THR A 71 24.25 7.26 -14.97
CA THR A 71 22.99 7.10 -14.23
C THR A 71 21.83 6.90 -15.18
N ALA A 72 21.74 7.68 -16.27
CA ALA A 72 20.71 7.52 -17.29
C ALA A 72 20.75 6.12 -17.93
N LYS A 73 21.94 5.61 -18.27
CA LYS A 73 22.10 4.25 -18.81
C LYS A 73 21.69 3.16 -17.82
N LEU A 74 21.95 3.36 -16.53
CA LEU A 74 21.52 2.42 -15.49
C LEU A 74 20.00 2.43 -15.35
N GLU A 75 19.38 3.61 -15.30
CA GLU A 75 17.93 3.77 -15.24
C GLU A 75 17.24 3.11 -16.43
N GLU A 76 17.75 3.31 -17.66
CA GLU A 76 17.23 2.67 -18.87
C GLU A 76 17.26 1.14 -18.75
N LYS A 77 18.39 0.56 -18.32
CA LYS A 77 18.51 -0.89 -18.10
C LYS A 77 17.55 -1.40 -17.02
N PHE A 78 17.34 -0.65 -15.94
CA PHE A 78 16.38 -1.04 -14.91
C PHE A 78 14.95 -1.00 -15.43
N MET A 79 14.58 0.01 -16.21
CA MET A 79 13.26 0.12 -16.82
C MET A 79 13.01 -1.02 -17.82
N GLU A 80 13.99 -1.33 -18.67
CA GLU A 80 13.93 -2.45 -19.60
C GLU A 80 13.77 -3.79 -18.89
N ASN A 81 14.60 -4.07 -17.88
CA ASN A 81 14.51 -5.29 -17.08
C ASN A 81 13.14 -5.41 -16.37
N THR A 82 12.64 -4.30 -15.83
CA THR A 82 11.34 -4.28 -15.14
C THR A 82 10.19 -4.54 -16.13
N ALA A 83 10.24 -3.95 -17.32
CA ALA A 83 9.25 -4.19 -18.36
C ALA A 83 9.27 -5.64 -18.87
N ASN A 84 10.46 -6.21 -19.06
CA ASN A 84 10.63 -7.60 -19.48
C ASN A 84 10.07 -8.58 -18.44
N LEU A 85 10.42 -8.39 -17.15
CA LEU A 85 9.89 -9.22 -16.06
C LEU A 85 8.38 -9.11 -15.93
N LYS A 86 7.82 -7.90 -16.09
CA LYS A 86 6.38 -7.68 -16.08
C LYS A 86 5.68 -8.47 -17.19
N LYS A 87 6.19 -8.36 -18.42
CA LYS A 87 5.66 -9.09 -19.57
C LYS A 87 5.74 -10.61 -19.38
N GLU A 88 6.88 -11.12 -18.89
CA GLU A 88 7.04 -12.55 -18.64
C GLU A 88 6.07 -13.07 -17.57
N LEU A 89 5.81 -12.27 -16.53
CA LEU A 89 4.82 -12.61 -15.51
C LEU A 89 3.40 -12.60 -16.07
N GLU A 90 3.05 -11.59 -16.88
CA GLU A 90 1.75 -11.52 -17.56
C GLU A 90 1.52 -12.72 -18.49
N ASP A 91 2.52 -13.08 -19.29
CA ASP A 91 2.47 -14.25 -20.18
C ASP A 91 2.27 -15.55 -19.39
N LYS A 92 2.99 -15.73 -18.26
CA LYS A 92 2.82 -16.91 -17.38
C LYS A 92 1.45 -16.97 -16.71
N ILE A 93 0.90 -15.82 -16.30
CA ILE A 93 -0.44 -15.74 -15.72
C ILE A 93 -1.48 -16.16 -16.76
N MET A 94 -1.36 -15.63 -17.98
CA MET A 94 -2.27 -15.97 -19.09
C MET A 94 -2.19 -17.47 -19.43
N GLU A 95 -0.99 -18.02 -19.57
CA GLU A 95 -0.79 -19.45 -19.83
C GLU A 95 -1.45 -20.33 -18.77
N LYS A 96 -1.22 -20.02 -17.49
CA LYS A 96 -1.81 -20.79 -16.37
C LYS A 96 -3.31 -20.62 -16.26
N SER A 97 -3.85 -19.44 -16.56
CA SER A 97 -5.31 -19.22 -16.62
C SER A 97 -5.94 -20.09 -17.70
N CYS A 98 -5.42 -20.07 -18.93
CA CYS A 98 -5.93 -20.91 -20.01
C CYS A 98 -5.80 -22.41 -19.69
N GLU A 99 -4.74 -22.81 -19.01
CA GLU A 99 -4.56 -24.20 -18.59
C GLU A 99 -5.57 -24.64 -17.52
N LEU A 100 -5.87 -23.78 -16.55
CA LEU A 100 -6.91 -24.04 -15.55
C LEU A 100 -8.30 -24.12 -16.18
N GLU A 101 -8.63 -23.17 -17.06
CA GLU A 101 -9.91 -23.15 -17.79
C GLU A 101 -10.13 -24.45 -18.56
N ARG A 102 -9.11 -24.91 -19.30
CA ARG A 102 -9.18 -26.18 -20.04
C ARG A 102 -9.43 -27.37 -19.11
N ARG A 103 -8.68 -27.47 -17.99
CA ARG A 103 -8.86 -28.57 -17.03
C ARG A 103 -10.24 -28.58 -16.39
N ILE A 104 -10.80 -27.40 -16.11
CA ILE A 104 -12.17 -27.27 -15.58
C ILE A 104 -13.17 -27.77 -16.62
N LEU A 105 -13.05 -27.34 -17.88
CA LEU A 105 -13.94 -27.77 -18.97
C LEU A 105 -13.88 -29.29 -19.17
N GLU A 106 -12.69 -29.88 -19.29
CA GLU A 106 -12.52 -31.34 -19.44
C GLU A 106 -13.12 -32.11 -18.26
N THR A 107 -12.94 -31.61 -17.02
CA THR A 107 -13.51 -32.24 -15.83
C THR A 107 -15.04 -32.16 -15.81
N LEU A 108 -15.61 -31.02 -16.20
CA LEU A 108 -17.06 -30.84 -16.27
C LEU A 108 -17.68 -31.71 -17.35
N GLU A 109 -17.09 -31.76 -18.55
CA GLU A 109 -17.54 -32.63 -19.63
C GLU A 109 -17.52 -34.11 -19.22
N GLY A 110 -16.44 -34.57 -18.57
CA GLY A 110 -16.35 -35.92 -18.05
C GLY A 110 -17.45 -36.23 -17.01
N ARG A 111 -17.71 -35.32 -16.07
CA ARG A 111 -18.78 -35.49 -15.08
C ARG A 111 -20.17 -35.47 -15.72
N ILE A 112 -20.39 -34.65 -16.74
CA ILE A 112 -21.64 -34.61 -17.49
C ILE A 112 -21.88 -35.95 -18.18
N GLN A 113 -20.87 -36.50 -18.86
CA GLN A 113 -20.97 -37.82 -19.50
C GLN A 113 -21.24 -38.94 -18.49
N GLU A 114 -20.59 -38.91 -17.33
CA GLU A 114 -20.82 -39.89 -16.26
C GLU A 114 -22.27 -39.82 -15.72
N VAL A 115 -22.77 -38.60 -15.48
CA VAL A 115 -24.14 -38.38 -15.03
C VAL A 115 -25.14 -38.82 -16.10
N GLN A 116 -24.91 -38.48 -17.37
CA GLN A 116 -25.73 -38.94 -18.50
C GLN A 116 -25.76 -40.48 -18.61
N GLY A 117 -24.62 -41.14 -18.45
CA GLY A 117 -24.54 -42.61 -18.42
C GLY A 117 -25.33 -43.22 -17.25
N LYS A 118 -25.27 -42.59 -16.06
CA LYS A 118 -26.07 -42.98 -14.89
C LYS A 118 -27.57 -42.81 -15.13
N PHE A 119 -28.00 -41.73 -15.78
CA PHE A 119 -29.40 -41.53 -16.18
C PHE A 119 -29.87 -42.61 -17.16
N ALA A 120 -29.07 -42.93 -18.19
CA ALA A 120 -29.41 -43.99 -19.14
C ALA A 120 -29.54 -45.38 -18.47
N ALA A 121 -28.66 -45.70 -17.52
CA ALA A 121 -28.73 -46.95 -16.75
C ALA A 121 -29.96 -47.01 -15.81
N LEU A 122 -30.39 -45.86 -15.28
CA LEU A 122 -31.62 -45.76 -14.49
C LEU A 122 -32.87 -45.94 -15.35
N ASP A 123 -32.91 -45.38 -16.57
CA ASP A 123 -34.02 -45.56 -17.50
C ASP A 123 -34.24 -47.03 -17.89
N VAL A 124 -33.16 -47.81 -18.04
CA VAL A 124 -33.28 -49.26 -18.30
C VAL A 124 -33.86 -50.00 -17.09
N LYS A 125 -33.46 -49.62 -15.86
CA LYS A 125 -33.98 -50.23 -14.62
C LYS A 125 -35.43 -49.88 -14.35
N THR A 126 -35.90 -48.67 -14.70
CA THR A 126 -37.31 -48.29 -14.51
C THR A 126 -38.25 -49.02 -15.48
N VAL A 127 -37.78 -49.39 -16.69
CA VAL A 127 -38.52 -50.24 -17.63
C VAL A 127 -38.64 -51.68 -17.12
N ASP A 128 -37.57 -52.25 -16.55
CA ASP A 128 -37.59 -53.60 -15.96
C ASP A 128 -38.49 -53.68 -14.70
N VAL A 129 -38.49 -52.63 -13.86
CA VAL A 129 -39.40 -52.51 -12.70
C VAL A 129 -40.87 -52.36 -13.15
N ARG A 130 -41.15 -51.72 -14.28
CA ARG A 130 -42.51 -51.63 -14.85
C ARG A 130 -43.05 -52.97 -15.37
N GLN A 131 -42.20 -53.84 -15.91
CA GLN A 131 -42.63 -55.16 -16.41
C GLN A 131 -42.88 -56.19 -15.29
N ARG A 132 -42.36 -55.96 -14.08
CA ARG A 132 -42.63 -56.80 -12.89
C ARG A 132 -43.80 -56.32 -12.02
N ARG A 133 -44.83 -55.67 -12.60
CA ARG A 133 -46.11 -55.48 -11.90
C ARG A 133 -46.95 -56.74 -11.96
N PHE A 134 -47.03 -57.43 -10.82
CA PHE A 134 -48.01 -58.47 -10.52
C PHE A 134 -49.45 -57.99 -10.77
N PRO A 135 -50.39 -58.88 -11.13
CA PRO A 135 -51.78 -58.49 -11.40
C PRO A 135 -52.46 -58.02 -10.12
N LEU A 136 -52.86 -56.75 -10.08
CA LEU A 136 -53.75 -56.23 -9.04
C LEU A 136 -55.12 -56.93 -9.15
N LYS A 137 -55.47 -57.69 -8.10
CA LYS A 137 -56.87 -58.01 -7.79
C LYS A 137 -57.61 -56.71 -7.44
N LYS A 138 -58.73 -56.47 -8.12
CA LYS A 138 -59.72 -55.44 -7.77
C LYS A 138 -60.50 -55.84 -6.51
N SER A 139 -60.51 -54.97 -5.52
CA SER A 139 -61.53 -54.81 -4.47
C SER A 139 -61.27 -53.43 -3.86
N SER A 140 -61.96 -52.38 -4.30
CA SER A 140 -63.25 -51.87 -3.78
C SER A 140 -63.27 -51.64 -2.26
N GLU A 141 -63.45 -50.35 -1.92
CA GLU A 141 -63.95 -49.77 -0.65
C GLU A 141 -63.03 -49.96 0.58
N VAL A 142 -62.81 -49.01 1.49
CA VAL A 142 -63.67 -47.99 2.12
C VAL A 142 -62.75 -46.85 2.61
N GLY A 143 -63.26 -45.62 2.68
CA GLY A 143 -62.54 -44.51 3.29
C GLY A 143 -62.32 -44.65 4.79
N ALA A 144 -61.24 -44.08 5.30
CA ALA A 144 -61.13 -43.60 6.67
C ALA A 144 -59.93 -42.65 6.80
N SER A 145 -60.20 -41.44 7.25
CA SER A 145 -59.22 -40.45 7.70
C SER A 145 -58.57 -40.88 9.02
N VAL A 146 -57.26 -41.06 9.06
CA VAL A 146 -56.36 -40.89 10.22
C VAL A 146 -54.95 -40.78 9.60
N GLY A 147 -54.03 -39.91 9.96
CA GLY A 147 -53.91 -38.88 10.98
C GLY A 147 -52.59 -38.19 10.69
N SER A 148 -52.46 -36.96 11.17
CA SER A 148 -51.27 -36.12 11.03
C SER A 148 -50.02 -36.86 11.50
N ALA A 149 -49.24 -37.41 10.55
CA ALA A 149 -47.85 -37.75 10.78
C ALA A 149 -47.11 -36.42 10.73
N GLY A 150 -46.84 -35.84 11.91
CA GLY A 150 -46.06 -34.61 12.04
C GLY A 150 -44.77 -34.74 11.24
N HIS A 151 -44.74 -34.09 10.09
CA HIS A 151 -43.53 -33.96 9.30
C HIS A 151 -42.59 -33.09 10.13
N LEU A 152 -41.55 -33.70 10.70
CA LEU A 152 -40.46 -32.97 11.34
C LEU A 152 -39.78 -32.14 10.25
N ARG A 153 -40.29 -30.93 10.01
CA ARG A 153 -39.65 -29.95 9.14
C ARG A 153 -38.39 -29.49 9.87
N MET A 154 -37.24 -29.71 9.26
CA MET A 154 -35.96 -29.28 9.82
C MET A 154 -35.94 -27.74 9.79
N GLU A 155 -35.97 -27.11 10.96
CA GLU A 155 -35.86 -25.66 11.04
C GLU A 155 -34.38 -25.26 10.86
N PRO A 156 -34.07 -24.31 9.97
CA PRO A 156 -32.70 -23.88 9.73
C PRO A 156 -32.13 -23.26 11.01
N PRO A 157 -30.84 -23.48 11.30
CA PRO A 157 -30.18 -22.83 12.43
C PRO A 157 -30.26 -21.30 12.28
N GLN A 158 -30.20 -20.58 13.39
CA GLN A 158 -30.17 -19.11 13.34
C GLN A 158 -28.80 -18.62 12.88
N PHE A 159 -28.78 -17.54 12.10
CA PHE A 159 -27.56 -16.88 11.65
C PHE A 159 -27.46 -15.49 12.24
N ASP A 160 -26.48 -15.30 13.12
CA ASP A 160 -26.17 -14.04 13.78
C ASP A 160 -24.93 -13.34 13.20
N GLY A 161 -24.25 -13.95 12.21
CA GLY A 161 -23.01 -13.46 11.62
C GLY A 161 -21.72 -13.99 12.26
N THR A 162 -21.80 -14.83 13.31
CA THR A 162 -20.62 -15.38 14.00
C THR A 162 -20.00 -16.58 13.27
N THR A 163 -20.84 -17.37 12.60
CA THR A 163 -20.39 -18.49 11.77
C THR A 163 -20.06 -17.97 10.37
N PRO A 164 -18.98 -18.44 9.71
CA PRO A 164 -18.70 -18.05 8.32
C PRO A 164 -19.89 -18.34 7.40
N TRP A 165 -20.25 -17.36 6.56
CA TRP A 165 -21.44 -17.44 5.70
C TRP A 165 -21.47 -18.70 4.83
N ASN A 166 -20.32 -19.12 4.29
CA ASN A 166 -20.19 -20.34 3.49
C ASN A 166 -20.51 -21.64 4.27
N VAL A 167 -20.19 -21.69 5.56
CA VAL A 167 -20.49 -22.84 6.43
C VAL A 167 -21.98 -22.86 6.75
N TYR A 168 -22.54 -21.72 7.11
CA TYR A 168 -23.98 -21.57 7.37
C TYR A 168 -24.82 -21.89 6.13
N ARG A 169 -24.44 -21.37 4.95
CA ARG A 169 -25.13 -21.62 3.68
C ARG A 169 -25.25 -23.11 3.37
N ARG A 170 -24.19 -23.90 3.61
CA ARG A 170 -24.24 -25.37 3.43
C ARG A 170 -25.21 -26.06 4.39
N GLN A 171 -25.29 -25.59 5.64
CA GLN A 171 -26.23 -26.12 6.63
C GLN A 171 -27.68 -25.77 6.25
N PHE A 172 -27.90 -24.55 5.78
CA PHE A 172 -29.19 -24.08 5.29
C PHE A 172 -29.63 -24.88 4.05
N GLU A 173 -28.75 -25.05 3.06
CA GLU A 173 -29.03 -25.84 1.85
C GLU A 173 -29.32 -27.33 2.18
N ALA A 174 -28.68 -27.89 3.20
CA ALA A 174 -29.01 -29.23 3.69
C ALA A 174 -30.44 -29.32 4.26
N ALA A 175 -30.90 -28.28 4.96
CA ALA A 175 -32.28 -28.21 5.45
C ALA A 175 -33.29 -27.99 4.31
N VAL A 176 -32.96 -27.16 3.32
CA VAL A 176 -33.77 -26.95 2.10
C VAL A 176 -33.97 -28.26 1.34
N ASN A 177 -32.88 -29.02 1.14
CA ASN A 177 -32.92 -30.30 0.44
C ASN A 177 -33.69 -31.37 1.22
N ALA A 178 -33.65 -31.35 2.55
CA ALA A 178 -34.41 -32.27 3.40
C ALA A 178 -35.92 -31.96 3.40
N ASN A 179 -36.29 -30.67 3.31
CA ASN A 179 -37.69 -30.23 3.39
C ASN A 179 -38.36 -30.02 2.02
N GLY A 180 -37.59 -29.98 0.92
CA GLY A 180 -38.11 -29.79 -0.44
C GLY A 180 -38.73 -28.42 -0.70
N TRP A 181 -38.20 -27.38 -0.06
CA TRP A 181 -38.76 -26.02 -0.11
C TRP A 181 -38.64 -25.35 -1.48
N SER A 182 -39.68 -24.62 -1.85
CA SER A 182 -39.71 -23.76 -3.04
C SER A 182 -38.85 -22.50 -2.86
N THR A 183 -38.49 -21.81 -3.93
CA THR A 183 -37.63 -20.61 -3.89
C THR A 183 -38.19 -19.49 -3.01
N THR A 184 -39.52 -19.37 -2.93
CA THR A 184 -40.22 -18.39 -2.08
C THR A 184 -40.22 -18.81 -0.60
N GLU A 185 -40.42 -20.11 -0.31
CA GLU A 185 -40.29 -20.66 1.04
C GLU A 185 -38.85 -20.58 1.55
N ASN A 186 -37.86 -20.75 0.67
CA ASN A 186 -36.44 -20.60 0.98
C ASN A 186 -36.10 -19.15 1.39
N ALA A 187 -36.59 -18.16 0.62
CA ALA A 187 -36.40 -16.75 0.93
C ALA A 187 -37.05 -16.37 2.28
N THR A 188 -38.24 -16.91 2.54
CA THR A 188 -38.97 -16.70 3.80
C THR A 188 -38.26 -17.37 4.98
N ALA A 189 -37.81 -18.61 4.81
CA ALA A 189 -37.08 -19.34 5.85
C ALA A 189 -35.71 -18.72 6.14
N LEU A 190 -35.00 -18.26 5.12
CA LEU A 190 -33.74 -17.53 5.28
C LEU A 190 -33.99 -16.20 6.01
N THR A 191 -35.07 -15.50 5.65
CA THR A 191 -35.46 -14.25 6.31
C THR A 191 -35.69 -14.45 7.82
N LEU A 192 -36.38 -15.53 8.20
CA LEU A 192 -36.67 -15.85 9.60
C LEU A 192 -35.46 -16.34 10.39
N ALA A 193 -34.48 -16.94 9.71
CA ALA A 193 -33.26 -17.47 10.32
C ALA A 193 -32.21 -16.38 10.62
N LEU A 194 -32.24 -15.25 9.90
CA LEU A 194 -31.34 -14.12 10.11
C LEU A 194 -31.67 -13.35 11.39
N ARG A 195 -30.68 -13.18 12.27
CA ARG A 195 -30.80 -12.41 13.52
C ARG A 195 -29.57 -11.52 13.74
N GLY A 196 -29.68 -10.58 14.68
CA GLY A 196 -28.56 -9.69 15.06
C GLY A 196 -28.02 -8.86 13.88
N ASP A 197 -26.70 -8.80 13.74
CA ASP A 197 -26.03 -7.99 12.71
C ASP A 197 -26.30 -8.49 11.28
N ALA A 198 -26.64 -9.77 11.13
CA ALA A 198 -27.04 -10.33 9.84
C ALA A 198 -28.44 -9.87 9.40
N ALA A 199 -29.34 -9.56 10.33
CA ALA A 199 -30.67 -9.01 10.01
C ALA A 199 -30.62 -7.55 9.52
N ALA A 200 -29.50 -6.84 9.74
CA ALA A 200 -29.36 -5.48 9.24
C ALA A 200 -29.30 -5.40 7.70
N ILE A 201 -29.26 -6.52 6.96
CA ILE A 201 -29.38 -6.52 5.50
C ILE A 201 -30.74 -5.99 5.04
N PHE A 202 -31.79 -6.18 5.84
CA PHE A 202 -33.15 -5.77 5.49
C PHE A 202 -33.33 -4.25 5.45
N GLN A 203 -32.41 -3.47 6.01
CA GLN A 203 -32.44 -2.01 5.89
C GLN A 203 -32.05 -1.50 4.49
N ARG A 204 -31.41 -2.34 3.67
CA ARG A 204 -30.91 -1.96 2.33
C ARG A 204 -31.66 -2.62 1.18
N ILE A 205 -32.47 -3.64 1.47
CA ILE A 205 -33.17 -4.46 0.48
C ILE A 205 -34.64 -4.04 0.44
N SER A 206 -35.21 -3.91 -0.76
CA SER A 206 -36.64 -3.65 -0.95
C SER A 206 -37.48 -4.89 -0.60
N PRO A 207 -38.70 -4.76 -0.05
CA PRO A 207 -39.56 -5.92 0.27
C PRO A 207 -39.86 -6.83 -0.93
N GLU A 208 -39.81 -6.29 -2.16
CA GLU A 208 -40.00 -7.06 -3.40
C GLU A 208 -38.78 -7.95 -3.74
N GLU A 209 -37.57 -7.51 -3.38
CA GLU A 209 -36.33 -8.27 -3.58
C GLU A 209 -36.10 -9.32 -2.48
N GLN A 210 -36.78 -9.15 -1.33
CA GLN A 210 -36.75 -10.08 -0.20
C GLN A 210 -37.48 -11.40 -0.50
N GLU A 211 -38.37 -11.44 -1.49
CA GLU A 211 -39.05 -12.66 -1.92
C GLU A 211 -38.15 -13.55 -2.80
N VAL A 212 -37.02 -13.02 -3.28
CA VAL A 212 -36.09 -13.72 -4.18
C VAL A 212 -34.86 -14.18 -3.41
N TYR A 213 -34.75 -15.49 -3.21
CA TYR A 213 -33.65 -16.13 -2.47
C TYR A 213 -32.26 -15.76 -2.99
N GLU A 214 -32.07 -15.70 -4.32
CA GLU A 214 -30.77 -15.40 -4.92
C GLU A 214 -30.27 -13.99 -4.60
N GLN A 215 -31.18 -13.01 -4.53
CA GLN A 215 -30.85 -11.64 -4.17
C GLN A 215 -30.43 -11.56 -2.71
N LEU A 216 -31.18 -12.20 -1.80
CA LEU A 216 -30.82 -12.29 -0.38
C LEU A 216 -29.44 -12.93 -0.17
N VAL A 217 -29.13 -14.02 -0.87
CA VAL A 217 -27.81 -14.66 -0.81
C VAL A 217 -26.73 -13.74 -1.35
N GLY A 218 -26.96 -13.04 -2.46
CA GLY A 218 -26.00 -12.08 -3.02
C GLY A 218 -25.65 -10.94 -2.06
N TYR A 219 -26.65 -10.36 -1.39
CA TYR A 219 -26.42 -9.33 -0.37
C TYR A 219 -25.70 -9.87 0.87
N LEU A 220 -26.01 -11.11 1.28
CA LEU A 220 -25.32 -11.78 2.39
C LEU A 220 -23.89 -12.16 2.01
N GLU A 221 -23.61 -12.52 0.77
CA GLU A 221 -22.24 -12.77 0.29
C GLU A 221 -21.43 -11.48 0.26
N MET A 222 -22.01 -10.37 -0.18
CA MET A 222 -21.34 -9.08 -0.14
C MET A 222 -21.04 -8.60 1.29
N ARG A 223 -21.92 -8.91 2.26
CA ARG A 223 -21.80 -8.39 3.64
C ARG A 223 -21.11 -9.37 4.61
N CYS A 224 -21.37 -10.65 4.49
CA CYS A 224 -20.93 -11.71 5.41
C CYS A 224 -20.02 -12.76 4.75
N GLY A 225 -19.90 -12.76 3.41
CA GLY A 225 -19.05 -13.66 2.64
C GLY A 225 -17.59 -13.23 2.56
N GLN A 226 -17.28 -11.97 2.83
CA GLN A 226 -15.92 -11.52 3.12
C GLN A 226 -15.56 -12.01 4.52
N GLU A 227 -14.40 -12.64 4.73
CA GLU A 227 -13.89 -13.12 6.03
C GLU A 227 -13.69 -12.02 7.12
N VAL A 228 -14.31 -10.86 6.95
CA VAL A 228 -14.09 -9.59 7.65
C VAL A 228 -14.59 -9.59 9.09
N TRP A 229 -15.28 -10.64 9.55
CA TRP A 229 -15.64 -10.79 10.97
C TRP A 229 -14.56 -11.43 11.84
N LYS A 230 -13.43 -11.84 11.24
CA LYS A 230 -12.19 -11.85 12.01
C LYS A 230 -11.65 -10.43 11.95
N SER A 231 -11.59 -9.78 13.10
CA SER A 231 -10.79 -8.57 13.30
C SER A 231 -9.51 -8.65 12.47
N ALA A 232 -9.48 -7.95 11.33
CA ALA A 232 -8.34 -7.91 10.43
C ALA A 232 -7.22 -7.15 11.15
N ARG A 233 -6.55 -7.83 12.08
CA ARG A 233 -5.36 -7.33 12.76
C ARG A 233 -4.28 -7.26 11.69
N LYS A 234 -4.20 -6.12 11.02
CA LYS A 234 -3.12 -5.79 10.10
C LYS A 234 -1.93 -5.36 10.96
N ILE A 235 -0.86 -6.14 10.89
CA ILE A 235 0.41 -5.80 11.54
C ILE A 235 1.20 -4.95 10.54
N PHE A 236 1.51 -3.73 10.94
CA PHE A 236 2.36 -2.84 10.17
C PHE A 236 3.73 -2.77 10.83
N TYR A 237 4.77 -2.94 10.02
CA TYR A 237 6.13 -2.65 10.44
C TYR A 237 6.45 -1.22 10.01
N LEU A 238 6.77 -0.33 10.97
CA LEU A 238 7.40 0.94 10.63
C LEU A 238 8.82 0.62 10.15
N VAL A 239 9.00 0.51 8.85
CA VAL A 239 10.32 0.37 8.21
C VAL A 239 10.71 1.72 7.64
N THR A 240 11.74 2.34 8.21
CA THR A 240 12.42 3.50 7.62
C THR A 240 13.35 2.99 6.52
N GLU A 241 12.94 3.05 5.25
CA GLU A 241 13.65 2.35 4.17
C GLU A 241 14.90 3.06 3.61
N LYS A 242 15.78 2.21 3.05
CA LYS A 242 16.87 2.42 2.07
C LYS A 242 17.99 3.43 2.40
N ALA A 243 18.58 3.38 3.59
CA ALA A 243 20.03 3.61 3.86
C ALA A 243 20.38 3.84 5.34
N SER A 244 19.63 3.32 6.32
CA SER A 244 19.91 3.60 7.73
C SER A 244 20.98 2.66 8.32
N TYR A 245 22.25 2.87 7.94
CA TYR A 245 23.39 2.44 8.78
C TYR A 245 23.55 3.35 10.02
N GLN A 246 22.64 4.32 10.21
CA GLN A 246 22.63 5.26 11.33
C GLN A 246 21.42 5.04 12.24
N LYS A 247 21.64 5.33 13.53
CA LYS A 247 20.68 5.11 14.62
C LYS A 247 19.38 5.92 14.37
N PRO A 248 18.19 5.34 14.64
CA PRO A 248 16.91 6.03 14.43
C PRO A 248 16.77 7.25 15.35
N ASN A 249 16.31 8.38 14.80
CA ASN A 249 16.04 9.63 15.52
C ASN A 249 14.52 9.85 15.71
N CYS A 250 14.12 10.73 16.66
CA CYS A 250 12.71 11.01 16.93
C CYS A 250 11.97 11.56 15.70
N GLU A 251 12.67 12.31 14.84
CA GLU A 251 12.11 12.91 13.63
C GLU A 251 11.78 11.88 12.55
N ALA A 252 12.60 10.84 12.38
CA ALA A 252 12.32 9.74 11.45
C ALA A 252 11.12 8.91 11.92
N VAL A 253 11.00 8.70 13.23
CA VAL A 253 9.81 8.07 13.83
C VAL A 253 8.59 8.95 13.60
N TRP A 254 8.70 10.26 13.79
CA TRP A 254 7.63 11.22 13.54
C TRP A 254 7.14 11.20 12.08
N ASN A 255 8.06 11.35 11.12
CA ASN A 255 7.73 11.35 9.69
C ASN A 255 7.11 10.02 9.25
N SER A 256 7.64 8.90 9.75
CA SER A 256 7.09 7.57 9.46
C SER A 256 5.69 7.38 10.05
N SER A 257 5.41 8.01 11.19
CA SER A 257 4.08 8.00 11.82
C SER A 257 3.06 8.85 11.06
N CYS A 258 3.49 9.98 10.51
CA CYS A 258 2.66 10.80 9.61
C CYS A 258 2.26 10.02 8.35
N SER A 259 3.21 9.36 7.69
CA SER A 259 2.90 8.50 6.53
C SER A 259 2.03 7.30 6.91
N PHE A 260 2.23 6.74 8.12
CA PHE A 260 1.40 5.64 8.60
C PHE A 260 -0.06 6.05 8.81
N ARG A 261 -0.33 7.29 9.25
CA ARG A 261 -1.70 7.81 9.38
C ARG A 261 -2.46 7.79 8.05
N GLU A 262 -1.82 8.16 6.96
CA GLU A 262 -2.45 8.14 5.62
C GLU A 262 -2.91 6.72 5.25
N VAL A 263 -2.10 5.72 5.60
CA VAL A 263 -2.43 4.31 5.40
C VAL A 263 -3.57 3.86 6.32
N LEU A 264 -3.59 4.31 7.59
CA LEU A 264 -4.69 4.00 8.52
C LEU A 264 -6.03 4.58 8.06
N LEU A 265 -6.03 5.82 7.53
CA LEU A 265 -7.23 6.49 7.02
C LEU A 265 -7.73 5.84 5.72
N ALA A 266 -6.83 5.42 4.84
CA ALA A 266 -7.18 4.70 3.62
C ALA A 266 -7.84 3.33 3.90
N GLU A 267 -7.56 2.73 5.05
CA GLU A 267 -7.95 1.36 5.42
C GLU A 267 -9.09 1.31 6.49
N ASP A 268 -9.71 2.44 6.84
CA ASP A 268 -10.77 2.59 7.87
C ASP A 268 -10.49 1.85 9.21
N LEU A 269 -9.26 1.96 9.72
CA LEU A 269 -8.86 1.29 10.96
C LEU A 269 -9.21 2.13 12.21
N ARG A 270 -10.13 1.63 13.04
CA ARG A 270 -10.69 2.36 14.20
C ARG A 270 -9.97 2.13 15.53
N LYS A 271 -9.02 1.19 15.57
CA LYS A 271 -8.29 0.83 16.79
C LYS A 271 -6.86 0.40 16.46
N LEU A 272 -5.90 1.08 17.08
CA LEU A 272 -4.48 0.78 16.95
C LEU A 272 -3.92 0.26 18.29
N GLU A 273 -3.18 -0.84 18.24
CA GLU A 273 -2.45 -1.38 19.39
C GLU A 273 -0.95 -1.35 19.05
N ILE A 274 -0.18 -0.49 19.73
CA ILE A 274 1.26 -0.36 19.52
C ILE A 274 1.99 -1.13 20.64
N PRO A 275 2.68 -2.24 20.35
CA PRO A 275 3.51 -2.92 21.34
C PRO A 275 4.64 -2.00 21.81
N LYS A 276 5.05 -2.10 23.08
CA LYS A 276 6.25 -1.41 23.57
C LYS A 276 7.46 -1.90 22.78
N LEU A 277 7.96 -1.06 21.88
CA LEU A 277 9.20 -1.28 21.16
C LEU A 277 10.35 -1.11 22.16
N VAL A 278 10.89 -2.21 22.66
CA VAL A 278 12.10 -2.18 23.49
C VAL A 278 13.29 -2.16 22.54
N CYS A 279 13.92 -1.00 22.39
CA CYS A 279 15.24 -0.91 21.76
C CYS A 279 16.28 -0.92 22.89
N GLU A 280 17.11 -1.96 22.98
CA GLU A 280 18.12 -2.12 24.05
C GLU A 280 19.26 -1.07 24.02
N VAL A 281 19.24 -0.15 23.06
CA VAL A 281 20.28 0.87 22.88
C VAL A 281 19.63 2.24 22.80
N ASP A 282 19.31 2.78 23.97
CA ASP A 282 18.56 4.01 24.20
C ASP A 282 19.20 5.26 23.58
N ILE A 283 18.52 5.86 22.58
CA ILE A 283 18.63 7.29 22.22
C ILE A 283 17.23 7.92 22.00
N LEU A 284 16.17 7.12 21.87
CA LEU A 284 14.80 7.61 21.72
C LEU A 284 14.18 7.84 23.10
N ASP A 285 13.73 9.06 23.40
CA ASP A 285 13.02 9.32 24.66
C ASP A 285 11.59 8.76 24.58
N TRP A 286 11.44 7.53 25.05
CA TRP A 286 10.18 6.81 25.14
C TRP A 286 9.13 7.47 26.04
N ARG A 287 9.46 8.55 26.76
CA ARG A 287 8.46 9.38 27.46
C ARG A 287 7.70 10.30 26.51
N ILE A 288 8.29 10.62 25.36
CA ILE A 288 7.77 11.59 24.39
C ILE A 288 7.10 10.85 23.22
N ILE A 289 7.67 9.74 22.77
CA ILE A 289 7.20 8.95 21.61
C ILE A 289 5.71 8.55 21.71
N PRO A 290 5.19 8.01 22.84
CA PRO A 290 3.78 7.64 22.94
C PRO A 290 2.85 8.85 22.80
N ARG A 291 3.22 9.99 23.38
CA ARG A 291 2.44 11.24 23.26
C ARG A 291 2.43 11.76 21.83
N LEU A 292 3.58 11.73 21.15
CA LEU A 292 3.70 12.14 19.76
C LEU A 292 2.84 11.28 18.83
N LEU A 293 2.84 9.96 19.06
CA LEU A 293 2.02 9.01 18.32
C LEU A 293 0.54 9.19 18.61
N GLU A 294 0.16 9.30 19.88
CA GLU A 294 -1.24 9.49 20.29
C GLU A 294 -1.81 10.81 19.75
N GLU A 295 -1.04 11.90 19.81
CA GLU A 295 -1.46 13.22 19.31
C GLU A 295 -1.76 13.18 17.81
N LYS A 296 -0.88 12.59 16.98
CA LYS A 296 -1.05 12.61 15.52
C LYS A 296 -1.92 11.51 14.94
N ILE A 297 -2.10 10.40 15.67
CA ILE A 297 -3.02 9.34 15.27
C ILE A 297 -4.46 9.67 15.71
N SER A 298 -4.64 10.54 16.73
CA SER A 298 -5.97 10.93 17.24
C SER A 298 -6.51 12.26 16.70
N GLU A 299 -5.66 13.19 16.25
CA GLU A 299 -6.08 14.31 15.38
C GLU A 299 -6.55 13.82 14.01
#